data_AF-A0A2P7TUD1-F1
#
_entry.id   AF-A0A2P7TUD1-F1
#
_cell.length_a   1.000
_cell.length_b   1.000
_cell.length_c   1.000
_cell.angle_alpha   90.00
_cell.angle_beta   90.00
_cell.angle_gamma   90.00
#
_symmetry.space_group_name_H-M   'P 1'
#
loop_
_entity.id
_entity.type
_entity.pdbx_description
1 polymer ?
#
loop_
_entity_poly.entity_id
_entity_poly.type
_entity_poly.pdbx_seq_one_letter_code
_entity_poly.pdbx_strand_id
1 'polypeptide(L)'
;MEPLVYEYLHGFVYNCNSCPTRCDSKSKLHYRFAADAAFSERFEKYLINRINQNANLPFTAQKNTQAGYPDIALYPKTPGSNCVGFIEVKVQTRTFMTIQQHLPKANLYPSETIALNQSDLLRYFAIKEQTQLPLFVAWALLNRPCIVKAEKVQYYHQEADLLRQVYQHYQNLRRFRRQSGEGDVVDGQHKGVVVNYHFSLSELVPGLPFGI
;
A
#
# COMPACT_ATOMS: atom_id res chain seq x y z
N MET A 1 7.60 -25.42 22.59
CA MET A 1 8.13 -24.62 21.46
C MET A 1 8.76 -23.38 22.04
N GLU A 2 10.04 -23.14 21.77
CA GLU A 2 10.67 -21.87 22.15
C GLU A 2 10.02 -20.71 21.38
N PRO A 3 9.89 -19.51 21.98
CA PRO A 3 9.35 -18.36 21.29
C PRO A 3 10.26 -17.96 20.12
N LEU A 4 9.67 -17.69 18.95
CA LEU A 4 10.41 -17.11 17.84
C LEU A 4 10.92 -15.73 18.23
N VAL A 5 12.24 -15.54 18.21
CA VAL A 5 12.89 -14.27 18.52
C VAL A 5 13.29 -13.59 17.22
N TYR A 6 12.77 -12.39 17.01
CA TYR A 6 13.16 -11.52 15.90
C TYR A 6 14.14 -10.46 16.42
N GLU A 7 15.31 -10.38 15.81
CA GLU A 7 16.33 -9.39 16.18
C GLU A 7 15.90 -7.99 15.70
N TYR A 8 15.43 -7.18 16.66
CA TYR A 8 15.03 -5.79 16.45
C TYR A 8 16.26 -4.88 16.39
N LEU A 9 16.29 -3.97 15.40
CA LEU A 9 17.35 -2.98 15.27
C LEU A 9 16.86 -1.60 15.72
N HIS A 10 15.79 -1.07 15.11
CA HIS A 10 15.13 0.19 15.47
C HIS A 10 13.81 0.35 14.68
N GLY A 11 12.79 1.03 15.23
CA GLY A 11 11.55 1.34 14.52
C GLY A 11 10.86 0.11 13.91
N PHE A 12 10.74 0.07 12.58
CA PHE A 12 10.23 -1.10 11.84
C PHE A 12 11.35 -1.96 11.22
N VAL A 13 12.60 -1.73 11.62
CA VAL A 13 13.80 -2.38 11.09
C VAL A 13 14.19 -3.57 11.96
N TYR A 14 14.23 -4.74 11.32
CA TYR A 14 14.66 -6.01 11.91
C TYR A 14 15.82 -6.59 11.10
N ASN A 15 16.68 -7.39 11.74
CA ASN A 15 17.73 -8.09 11.04
C ASN A 15 17.14 -9.22 10.18
N CYS A 16 16.89 -8.92 8.91
CA CYS A 16 16.32 -9.86 7.96
C CYS A 16 17.27 -11.02 7.59
N ASN A 17 18.56 -10.95 7.96
CA ASN A 17 19.53 -12.02 7.69
C ASN A 17 19.48 -13.13 8.74
N SER A 18 19.14 -12.80 9.99
CA SER A 18 18.98 -13.74 11.11
C SER A 18 17.51 -14.11 11.40
N CYS A 19 16.56 -13.60 10.60
CA CYS A 19 15.14 -13.79 10.84
C CYS A 19 14.72 -15.27 10.81
N PRO A 20 14.06 -15.79 11.87
CA PRO A 20 13.71 -17.21 11.98
C PRO A 20 12.65 -17.64 10.96
N THR A 21 11.86 -16.70 10.46
CA THR A 21 10.86 -16.91 9.41
C THR A 21 11.08 -15.89 8.30
N ARG A 22 12.05 -16.16 7.42
CA ARG A 22 12.42 -15.25 6.33
C ARG A 22 11.24 -15.07 5.35
N CYS A 23 10.90 -13.81 5.04
CA CYS A 23 9.90 -13.48 4.03
C CYS A 23 10.34 -14.03 2.66
N ASP A 24 9.41 -14.60 1.89
CA ASP A 24 9.72 -15.17 0.58
C ASP A 24 10.03 -14.05 -0.45
N SER A 25 11.16 -14.17 -1.15
CA SER A 25 11.56 -13.25 -2.22
C SER A 25 11.14 -13.73 -3.62
N LYS A 26 10.42 -14.85 -3.74
CA LYS A 26 10.06 -15.44 -5.04
C LYS A 26 9.08 -14.53 -5.78
N SER A 27 9.53 -13.83 -6.82
CA SER A 27 8.66 -13.12 -7.76
C SER A 27 7.56 -14.04 -8.30
N LYS A 28 6.32 -13.56 -8.43
CA LYS A 28 5.28 -14.32 -9.13
C LYS A 28 5.71 -14.37 -10.61
N LEU A 29 6.15 -15.53 -11.07
CA LEU A 29 6.47 -15.76 -12.49
C LEU A 29 5.20 -15.78 -13.36
N HIS A 30 4.02 -16.02 -12.75
CA HIS A 30 2.72 -16.00 -13.41
C HIS A 30 1.73 -15.14 -12.62
N TYR A 31 1.23 -14.05 -13.21
CA TYR A 31 0.19 -13.20 -12.64
C TYR A 31 -1.19 -13.78 -12.97
N ARG A 32 -1.92 -14.24 -11.94
CA ARG A 32 -3.33 -14.66 -12.07
C ARG A 32 -4.23 -13.47 -11.74
N PHE A 33 -4.43 -12.59 -12.72
CA PHE A 33 -5.16 -11.33 -12.57
C PHE A 33 -6.52 -11.45 -11.84
N ALA A 34 -7.31 -12.49 -12.11
CA ALA A 34 -8.63 -12.68 -11.49
C ALA A 34 -8.56 -13.00 -9.98
N ALA A 35 -7.59 -13.80 -9.54
CA ALA A 35 -7.42 -14.14 -8.13
C ALA A 35 -6.86 -12.96 -7.32
N ASP A 36 -5.97 -12.18 -7.94
CA ASP A 36 -5.40 -10.97 -7.33
C ASP A 36 -6.45 -9.87 -7.20
N ALA A 37 -7.36 -9.72 -8.17
CA ALA A 37 -8.48 -8.79 -8.10
C ALA A 37 -9.47 -9.13 -6.97
N ALA A 38 -9.89 -10.40 -6.85
CA ALA A 38 -10.78 -10.84 -5.78
C ALA A 38 -10.16 -10.69 -4.38
N PHE A 39 -8.84 -10.88 -4.28
CA PHE A 39 -8.11 -10.70 -3.04
C PHE A 39 -8.08 -9.24 -2.59
N SER A 40 -7.77 -8.30 -3.50
CA SER A 40 -7.80 -6.86 -3.21
C SER A 40 -9.20 -6.37 -2.85
N GLU A 41 -10.23 -6.83 -3.59
CA GLU A 41 -11.62 -6.41 -3.36
C GLU A 41 -12.12 -6.76 -1.94
N ARG A 42 -11.60 -7.83 -1.34
CA ARG A 42 -11.93 -8.18 0.05
C ARG A 42 -11.51 -7.08 1.04
N PHE A 43 -10.34 -6.45 0.85
CA PHE A 43 -9.86 -5.39 1.73
C PHE A 43 -10.62 -4.08 1.50
N GLU A 44 -10.97 -3.77 0.26
CA GLU A 44 -11.87 -2.65 -0.08
C GLU A 44 -13.22 -2.80 0.63
N LYS A 45 -13.88 -3.97 0.48
CA LYS A 45 -15.17 -4.27 1.12
C LYS A 45 -15.08 -4.21 2.64
N TYR A 46 -13.98 -4.72 3.23
CA TYR A 46 -13.75 -4.63 4.66
C TYR A 46 -13.72 -3.16 5.13
N LEU A 47 -12.94 -2.31 4.47
CA LEU A 47 -12.80 -0.91 4.85
C LEU A 47 -14.12 -0.14 4.68
N ILE A 48 -14.82 -0.34 3.55
CA ILE A 48 -16.15 0.24 3.31
C ILE A 48 -17.11 -0.13 4.45
N ASN A 49 -17.16 -1.41 4.82
CA ASN A 49 -18.04 -1.88 5.89
C ASN A 49 -17.66 -1.26 7.25
N ARG A 50 -16.37 -1.16 7.58
CA ARG A 50 -15.91 -0.52 8.83
C ARG A 50 -16.32 0.94 8.91
N ILE A 51 -16.18 1.69 7.82
CA ILE A 51 -16.62 3.10 7.75
C ILE A 51 -18.14 3.20 7.92
N ASN A 52 -18.90 2.39 7.16
CA ASN A 52 -20.36 2.47 7.15
C ASN A 52 -21.00 2.00 8.46
N GLN A 53 -20.36 1.09 9.20
CA GLN A 53 -20.82 0.64 10.52
C GLN A 53 -20.46 1.61 11.65
N ASN A 54 -19.54 2.56 11.41
CA ASN A 54 -19.15 3.54 12.41
C ASN A 54 -20.13 4.71 12.44
N ALA A 55 -20.99 4.74 13.47
CA ALA A 55 -21.97 5.80 13.66
C ALA A 55 -21.33 7.19 13.87
N ASN A 56 -20.10 7.24 14.43
CA ASN A 56 -19.42 8.48 14.79
C ASN A 56 -18.76 9.18 13.59
N LEU A 57 -18.62 8.50 12.44
CA LEU A 57 -18.12 9.14 11.23
C LEU A 57 -19.24 9.95 10.54
N PRO A 58 -18.97 11.17 10.06
CA PRO A 58 -19.98 12.02 9.40
C PRO A 58 -20.25 11.61 7.94
N PHE A 59 -19.54 10.61 7.43
CA PHE A 59 -19.62 10.14 6.05
C PHE A 59 -19.87 8.62 5.98
N THR A 60 -20.28 8.18 4.81
CA THR A 60 -20.33 6.79 4.37
C THR A 60 -19.30 6.57 3.27
N ALA A 61 -18.90 5.32 3.06
CA ALA A 61 -17.98 4.89 2.03
C ALA A 61 -18.70 4.05 0.98
N GLN A 62 -18.33 4.23 -0.27
CA GLN A 62 -18.79 3.42 -1.39
C GLN A 62 -17.63 3.10 -2.32
N LYS A 63 -17.71 1.96 -3.02
CA LYS A 63 -16.75 1.65 -4.07
C LYS A 63 -16.85 2.69 -5.17
N ASN A 64 -15.72 3.24 -5.57
CA ASN A 64 -15.63 4.17 -6.67
C ASN A 64 -15.57 3.41 -8.00
N THR A 65 -16.35 3.85 -8.98
CA THR A 65 -16.42 3.24 -10.31
C THR A 65 -15.72 4.06 -11.37
N GLN A 66 -15.25 5.26 -11.03
CA GLN A 66 -14.56 6.14 -11.96
C GLN A 66 -13.16 5.58 -12.27
N ALA A 67 -12.91 5.31 -13.55
CA ALA A 67 -11.63 4.77 -14.00
C ALA A 67 -10.47 5.70 -13.63
N GLY A 68 -9.43 5.13 -13.03
CA GLY A 68 -8.23 5.86 -12.60
C GLY A 68 -8.39 6.64 -11.28
N TYR A 69 -9.56 6.63 -10.66
CA TYR A 69 -9.72 7.20 -9.31
C TYR A 69 -9.46 6.15 -8.22
N PRO A 70 -9.23 6.59 -6.96
CA PRO A 70 -9.02 5.67 -5.85
C PRO A 70 -10.24 4.77 -5.60
N ASP A 71 -9.99 3.58 -5.06
CA ASP A 71 -10.96 2.49 -4.92
C ASP A 71 -12.26 2.86 -4.17
N ILE A 72 -12.17 3.78 -3.19
CA ILE A 72 -13.27 4.16 -2.31
C ILE A 72 -13.51 5.67 -2.38
N ALA A 73 -14.78 6.06 -2.54
CA ALA A 73 -15.23 7.43 -2.40
C ALA A 73 -16.05 7.60 -1.11
N LEU A 74 -15.91 8.75 -0.47
CA LEU A 74 -16.58 9.11 0.78
C LEU A 74 -17.67 10.14 0.50
N TYR A 75 -18.85 9.95 1.08
CA TYR A 75 -20.00 10.83 0.91
C TYR A 75 -20.57 11.20 2.28
N PRO A 76 -20.94 12.47 2.52
CA PRO A 76 -21.70 12.84 3.71
C PRO A 76 -22.93 11.96 3.86
N LYS A 77 -23.35 11.71 5.11
CA LYS A 77 -24.59 10.96 5.38
C LYS A 77 -25.85 11.69 4.89
N THR A 78 -25.75 12.97 4.54
CA THR A 78 -26.83 13.75 3.96
C THR A 78 -27.11 13.33 2.51
N PRO A 79 -28.35 12.96 2.15
CA PRO A 79 -28.70 12.56 0.79
C PRO A 79 -28.36 13.63 -0.27
N GLY A 80 -27.92 13.19 -1.44
CA GLY A 80 -27.60 14.08 -2.58
C GLY A 80 -26.28 14.86 -2.44
N SER A 81 -25.48 14.56 -1.41
CA SER A 81 -24.20 15.25 -1.19
C SER A 81 -23.11 14.79 -2.16
N ASN A 82 -22.21 15.71 -2.49
CA ASN A 82 -21.02 15.42 -3.29
C ASN A 82 -20.00 14.58 -2.52
N CYS A 83 -19.08 13.95 -3.26
CA CYS A 83 -17.92 13.28 -2.70
C CYS A 83 -17.10 14.25 -1.84
N VAL A 84 -16.64 13.80 -0.67
CA VAL A 84 -15.83 14.58 0.28
C VAL A 84 -14.44 14.01 0.51
N GLY A 85 -14.08 12.91 -0.13
CA GLY A 85 -12.76 12.34 -0.02
C GLY A 85 -12.64 10.96 -0.65
N PHE A 86 -11.41 10.49 -0.74
CA PHE A 86 -11.08 9.22 -1.38
C PHE A 86 -10.12 8.38 -0.54
N ILE A 87 -10.21 7.06 -0.70
CA ILE A 87 -9.24 6.11 -0.14
C ILE A 87 -8.83 5.11 -1.21
N GLU A 88 -7.54 4.96 -1.42
CA GLU A 88 -6.94 3.86 -2.17
C GLU A 88 -6.57 2.73 -1.19
N VAL A 89 -6.87 1.48 -1.56
CA VAL A 89 -6.50 0.30 -0.78
C VAL A 89 -5.40 -0.48 -1.48
N LYS A 90 -4.26 -0.64 -0.82
CA LYS A 90 -3.13 -1.44 -1.32
C LYS A 90 -2.87 -2.61 -0.40
N VAL A 91 -2.63 -3.79 -0.99
CA VAL A 91 -2.30 -4.99 -0.22
C VAL A 91 -0.84 -5.34 -0.43
N GLN A 92 -0.04 -5.26 0.63
CA GLN A 92 1.39 -5.52 0.60
C GLN A 92 1.68 -6.85 1.29
N THR A 93 1.71 -7.93 0.50
CA THR A 93 1.97 -9.29 1.00
C THR A 93 3.46 -9.62 1.09
N ARG A 94 4.31 -8.91 0.36
CA ARG A 94 5.73 -9.26 0.21
C ARG A 94 6.63 -8.12 0.59
N THR A 95 7.86 -8.50 0.89
CA THR A 95 8.92 -7.59 1.32
C THR A 95 9.98 -7.52 0.22
N PHE A 96 10.44 -6.32 -0.13
CA PHE A 96 11.51 -6.17 -1.12
C PHE A 96 12.87 -6.48 -0.47
N MET A 97 13.17 -7.78 -0.35
CA MET A 97 14.31 -8.28 0.43
C MET A 97 15.68 -7.80 -0.06
N THR A 98 15.78 -7.41 -1.34
CA THR A 98 17.02 -6.91 -1.96
C THR A 98 17.04 -5.39 -2.13
N ILE A 99 16.19 -4.64 -1.42
CA ILE A 99 16.09 -3.19 -1.60
C ILE A 99 17.42 -2.47 -1.38
N GLN A 100 18.23 -2.88 -0.40
CA GLN A 100 19.53 -2.26 -0.15
C GLN A 100 20.55 -2.55 -1.27
N GLN A 101 20.37 -3.62 -2.04
CA GLN A 101 21.20 -3.93 -3.20
C GLN A 101 20.80 -3.08 -4.41
N HIS A 102 19.50 -2.93 -4.65
CA HIS A 102 19.01 -2.20 -5.83
C HIS A 102 18.88 -0.69 -5.63
N LEU A 103 18.57 -0.25 -4.40
CA LEU A 103 18.38 1.13 -4.00
C LEU A 103 19.23 1.45 -2.76
N PRO A 104 20.57 1.37 -2.83
CA PRO A 104 21.45 1.54 -1.66
C PRO A 104 21.35 2.94 -1.03
N LYS A 105 20.89 3.94 -1.79
CA LYS A 105 20.72 5.33 -1.34
C LYS A 105 19.28 5.67 -0.93
N ALA A 106 18.37 4.70 -0.92
CA ALA A 106 16.97 4.93 -0.54
C ALA A 106 16.78 5.18 0.96
N ASN A 107 17.76 4.81 1.79
CA ASN A 107 17.64 4.74 3.25
C ASN A 107 16.41 3.91 3.65
N LEU A 108 16.30 2.69 3.11
CA LEU A 108 15.20 1.77 3.35
C LEU A 108 15.75 0.38 3.67
N TYR A 109 15.16 -0.26 4.68
CA TYR A 109 15.46 -1.65 5.04
C TYR A 109 14.32 -2.57 4.59
N PRO A 110 14.61 -3.86 4.31
CA PRO A 110 13.59 -4.80 3.86
C PRO A 110 12.33 -4.79 4.73
N SER A 111 12.45 -5.05 6.03
CA SER A 111 11.30 -5.25 6.93
C SER A 111 10.29 -4.10 6.91
N GLU A 112 10.74 -2.85 6.79
CA GLU A 112 9.89 -1.66 6.79
C GLU A 112 9.43 -1.21 5.40
N THR A 113 10.03 -1.72 4.33
CA THR A 113 9.81 -1.17 2.99
C THR A 113 8.44 -1.57 2.47
N ILE A 114 7.61 -0.61 2.08
CA ILE A 114 6.39 -0.83 1.29
C ILE A 114 6.55 -0.21 -0.10
N ALA A 115 5.69 -0.60 -1.04
CA ALA A 115 5.75 -0.13 -2.42
C ALA A 115 4.40 0.33 -2.93
N LEU A 116 4.43 1.26 -3.88
CA LEU A 116 3.29 1.70 -4.67
C LEU A 116 3.69 1.82 -6.13
N ASN A 117 2.78 1.50 -7.05
CA ASN A 117 2.98 1.80 -8.46
C ASN A 117 3.23 3.31 -8.62
N GLN A 118 4.32 3.69 -9.30
CA GLN A 118 4.64 5.10 -9.48
C GLN A 118 3.57 5.84 -10.30
N SER A 119 2.97 5.20 -11.32
CA SER A 119 1.92 5.88 -12.11
C SER A 119 0.67 6.15 -11.28
N ASP A 120 0.32 5.22 -10.38
CA ASP A 120 -0.81 5.40 -9.46
C ASP A 120 -0.52 6.53 -8.47
N LEU A 121 0.67 6.55 -7.86
CA LEU A 121 1.09 7.61 -6.94
C LEU A 121 0.96 9.00 -7.57
N LEU A 122 1.52 9.18 -8.78
CA LEU A 122 1.45 10.47 -9.49
C LEU A 122 0.01 10.85 -9.85
N ARG A 123 -0.81 9.86 -10.21
CA ARG A 123 -2.24 10.08 -10.48
C ARG A 123 -2.98 10.54 -9.22
N TYR A 124 -2.68 9.98 -8.06
CA TYR A 124 -3.29 10.43 -6.80
C TYR A 124 -2.92 11.87 -6.46
N PHE A 125 -1.68 12.30 -6.72
CA PHE A 125 -1.29 13.70 -6.56
C PHE A 125 -2.07 14.63 -7.48
N ALA A 126 -2.24 14.25 -8.75
CA ALA A 126 -3.02 15.01 -9.72
C ALA A 126 -4.51 15.08 -9.33
N ILE A 127 -5.09 13.98 -8.86
CA ILE A 127 -6.49 13.95 -8.38
C ILE A 127 -6.65 14.86 -7.16
N LYS A 128 -5.72 14.80 -6.21
CA LYS A 128 -5.72 15.68 -5.03
C LYS A 128 -5.63 17.15 -5.43
N GLU A 129 -4.80 17.48 -6.42
CA GLU A 129 -4.68 18.84 -6.96
C GLU A 129 -5.92 19.30 -7.73
N GLN A 130 -6.55 18.41 -8.50
CA GLN A 130 -7.76 18.75 -9.26
C GLN A 130 -8.99 18.90 -8.36
N THR A 131 -9.18 17.98 -7.43
CA THR A 131 -10.39 17.90 -6.60
C THR A 131 -10.29 18.70 -5.31
N GLN A 132 -9.07 18.94 -4.83
CA GLN A 132 -8.77 19.51 -3.51
C GLN A 132 -9.34 18.69 -2.33
N LEU A 133 -9.90 17.50 -2.59
CA LEU A 133 -10.50 16.63 -1.57
C LEU A 133 -9.44 15.76 -0.87
N PRO A 134 -9.59 15.45 0.43
CA PRO A 134 -8.73 14.48 1.12
C PRO A 134 -8.59 13.16 0.34
N LEU A 135 -7.35 12.67 0.23
CA LEU A 135 -7.04 11.40 -0.41
C LEU A 135 -6.05 10.64 0.47
N PHE A 136 -6.45 9.44 0.90
CA PHE A 136 -5.61 8.55 1.69
C PHE A 136 -5.21 7.32 0.89
N VAL A 137 -4.01 6.82 1.13
CA VAL A 137 -3.62 5.46 0.72
C VAL A 137 -3.53 4.61 1.98
N ALA A 138 -4.26 3.50 2.01
CA ALA A 138 -4.30 2.56 3.11
C ALA A 138 -3.65 1.23 2.67
N TRP A 139 -2.62 0.80 3.41
CA TRP A 139 -1.93 -0.46 3.20
C TRP A 139 -2.42 -1.53 4.16
N ALA A 140 -2.86 -2.66 3.62
CA ALA A 140 -2.98 -3.91 4.34
C ALA A 140 -1.65 -4.68 4.24
N LEU A 141 -0.91 -4.77 5.34
CA LEU A 141 0.38 -5.45 5.43
C LEU A 141 0.18 -6.90 5.86
N LEU A 142 0.68 -7.84 5.07
CA LEU A 142 0.62 -9.28 5.37
C LEU A 142 2.01 -9.91 5.29
N ASN A 143 2.13 -11.12 5.85
CA ASN A 143 3.29 -11.99 5.76
C ASN A 143 4.62 -11.28 6.11
N ARG A 144 4.60 -10.45 7.15
CA ARG A 144 5.80 -9.89 7.77
C ARG A 144 5.83 -10.28 9.24
N PRO A 145 6.24 -11.51 9.59
CA PRO A 145 6.10 -12.03 10.95
C PRO A 145 6.82 -11.19 12.03
N CYS A 146 7.89 -10.46 11.65
CA CYS A 146 8.57 -9.55 12.55
C CYS A 146 7.75 -8.29 12.91
N ILE A 147 6.75 -7.92 12.11
CA ILE A 147 5.94 -6.70 12.28
C ILE A 147 4.48 -7.05 12.56
N VAL A 148 3.91 -7.92 11.73
CA VAL A 148 2.54 -8.42 11.81
C VAL A 148 2.53 -9.55 12.85
N LYS A 149 2.53 -9.16 14.13
CA LYS A 149 2.44 -10.08 15.28
C LYS A 149 1.00 -10.55 15.44
N ALA A 150 0.75 -11.84 15.68
CA ALA A 150 -0.52 -12.48 16.07
C ALA A 150 -1.78 -12.23 15.18
N GLU A 151 -1.92 -11.04 14.61
CA GLU A 151 -2.90 -10.62 13.63
C GLU A 151 -2.52 -11.16 12.24
N LYS A 152 -3.52 -11.46 11.40
CA LYS A 152 -3.27 -11.93 10.03
C LYS A 152 -2.97 -10.78 9.06
N VAL A 153 -3.22 -9.53 9.49
CA VAL A 153 -3.02 -8.30 8.72
C VAL A 153 -2.80 -7.14 9.68
N GLN A 154 -1.85 -6.26 9.38
CA GLN A 154 -1.68 -4.96 10.04
C GLN A 154 -1.99 -3.85 9.05
N TYR A 155 -2.71 -2.82 9.47
CA TYR A 155 -3.02 -1.67 8.60
C TYR A 155 -2.12 -0.47 8.89
N TYR A 156 -1.82 0.27 7.84
CA TYR A 156 -1.17 1.58 7.88
C TYR A 156 -1.81 2.50 6.85
N HIS A 157 -1.74 3.81 7.04
CA HIS A 157 -2.21 4.76 6.04
C HIS A 157 -1.40 6.03 6.02
N GLN A 158 -1.54 6.80 4.94
CA GLN A 158 -1.01 8.15 4.85
C GLN A 158 -1.82 9.01 3.88
N GLU A 159 -1.87 10.32 4.13
CA GLU A 159 -2.45 11.29 3.21
C GLU A 159 -1.55 11.50 1.98
N ALA A 160 -2.17 11.67 0.81
CA ALA A 160 -1.47 11.88 -0.46
C ALA A 160 -0.48 13.06 -0.44
N ASP A 161 -0.80 14.15 0.27
CA ASP A 161 0.08 15.31 0.33
C ASP A 161 1.34 15.04 1.18
N LEU A 162 1.24 14.23 2.23
CA LEU A 162 2.41 13.77 3.00
C LEU A 162 3.25 12.77 2.19
N LEU A 163 2.62 11.87 1.44
CA LEU A 163 3.33 11.00 0.48
C LEU A 163 4.05 11.81 -0.61
N ARG A 164 3.46 12.94 -1.05
CA ARG A 164 4.08 13.86 -2.01
C ARG A 164 5.34 14.50 -1.47
N GLN A 165 5.35 14.90 -0.21
CA GLN A 165 6.54 15.45 0.44
C GLN A 165 7.68 14.43 0.47
N VAL A 166 7.40 13.17 0.85
CA VAL A 166 8.38 12.09 0.82
C VAL A 166 8.89 11.85 -0.61
N TYR A 167 7.97 11.81 -1.58
CA TYR A 167 8.31 11.65 -3.00
C TYR A 167 9.24 12.77 -3.51
N GLN A 168 8.97 14.01 -3.14
CA GLN A 168 9.76 15.18 -3.54
C GLN A 168 11.11 15.24 -2.83
N HIS A 169 11.19 14.79 -1.57
CA HIS A 169 12.43 14.76 -0.80
C HIS A 169 13.41 13.71 -1.37
N TYR A 170 12.96 12.47 -1.54
CA TYR A 170 13.83 11.39 -2.02
C TYR A 170 13.93 11.30 -3.55
N GLN A 171 13.00 11.92 -4.28
CA GLN A 171 12.97 11.93 -5.74
C GLN A 171 13.18 10.51 -6.30
N ASN A 172 14.09 10.33 -7.26
CA ASN A 172 14.36 9.04 -7.90
C ASN A 172 15.09 8.03 -7.00
N LEU A 173 15.57 8.40 -5.81
CA LEU A 173 16.35 7.50 -4.94
C LEU A 173 15.55 6.28 -4.45
N ARG A 174 14.22 6.39 -4.41
CA ARG A 174 13.30 5.33 -3.98
C ARG A 174 12.49 4.71 -5.12
N ARG A 175 12.85 5.02 -6.36
CA ARG A 175 12.22 4.49 -7.56
C ARG A 175 12.97 3.25 -8.02
N PHE A 176 12.26 2.12 -8.14
CA PHE A 176 12.81 0.90 -8.73
C PHE A 176 11.98 0.49 -9.96
N ARG A 177 12.69 0.18 -11.04
CA ARG A 177 12.10 -0.45 -12.23
C ARG A 177 12.58 -1.90 -12.29
N ARG A 178 11.65 -2.85 -12.21
CA ARG A 178 11.96 -4.27 -12.46
C ARG A 178 12.06 -4.53 -13.97
N GLN A 179 12.77 -5.59 -14.33
CA GLN A 179 12.71 -6.11 -15.70
C GLN A 179 11.28 -6.60 -16.00
N SER A 180 10.84 -6.38 -17.24
CA SER A 180 9.60 -6.95 -17.75
C SER A 180 9.74 -8.47 -17.85
N GLY A 181 8.73 -9.20 -17.39
CA GLY A 181 8.60 -10.64 -17.58
C GLY A 181 7.51 -10.98 -18.61
N GLU A 182 7.45 -12.24 -19.04
CA GLU A 182 6.44 -12.71 -20.01
C GLU A 182 5.00 -12.43 -19.55
N GLY A 183 4.73 -12.54 -18.25
CA GLY A 183 3.42 -12.26 -17.65
C GLY A 183 3.01 -10.78 -17.64
N ASP A 184 3.87 -9.86 -18.09
CA ASP A 184 3.54 -8.43 -18.21
C ASP A 184 2.87 -8.10 -19.53
N VAL A 185 2.85 -9.04 -20.49
CA VAL A 185 2.20 -8.88 -21.79
C VAL A 185 0.93 -9.71 -21.83
N VAL A 186 -0.21 -9.05 -22.04
CA VAL A 186 -1.53 -9.69 -22.20
C VAL A 186 -2.11 -9.18 -23.51
N ASP A 187 -2.37 -10.09 -24.45
CA ASP A 187 -2.87 -9.79 -25.80
C ASP A 187 -1.96 -8.82 -26.59
N GLY A 188 -0.64 -9.00 -26.48
CA GLY A 188 0.35 -8.15 -27.15
C GLY A 188 0.54 -6.76 -26.55
N GLN A 189 -0.22 -6.40 -25.50
CA GLN A 189 -0.08 -5.15 -24.77
C GLN A 189 0.65 -5.35 -23.46
N HIS A 190 1.61 -4.46 -23.15
CA HIS A 190 2.31 -4.45 -21.87
C HIS A 190 1.38 -3.87 -20.79
N LYS A 191 0.82 -4.74 -19.93
CA LYS A 191 -0.10 -4.41 -18.83
C LYS A 191 0.57 -4.51 -17.46
N GLY A 192 1.79 -5.04 -17.39
CA GLY A 192 2.52 -5.22 -16.14
C GLY A 192 3.05 -3.92 -15.57
N VAL A 193 2.77 -3.66 -14.29
CA VAL A 193 3.41 -2.55 -13.56
C VAL A 193 4.88 -2.87 -13.34
N VAL A 194 5.76 -2.11 -13.99
CA VAL A 194 7.22 -2.29 -13.92
C VAL A 194 7.94 -1.26 -13.06
N VAL A 195 7.29 -0.14 -12.71
CA VAL A 195 7.92 0.93 -11.92
C VAL A 195 7.18 1.15 -10.60
N ASN A 196 7.88 0.91 -9.50
CA ASN A 196 7.37 1.15 -8.15
C ASN A 196 8.17 2.24 -7.45
N TYR A 197 7.49 3.01 -6.61
CA TYR A 197 8.05 3.92 -5.63
C TYR A 197 7.96 3.29 -4.24
N HIS A 198 8.98 3.48 -3.42
CA HIS A 198 9.10 2.82 -2.13
C HIS A 198 8.99 3.83 -0.98
N PHE A 199 8.39 3.38 0.12
CA PHE A 199 8.22 4.15 1.36
C PHE A 199 8.64 3.29 2.56
N SER A 200 8.95 3.94 3.67
CA SER A 200 9.13 3.29 4.98
C SER A 200 7.80 3.25 5.72
N LEU A 201 7.53 2.18 6.46
CA LEU A 201 6.42 2.15 7.43
C LEU A 201 6.51 3.28 8.47
N SER A 202 7.71 3.79 8.78
CA SER A 202 7.91 4.92 9.69
C SER A 202 7.36 6.24 9.14
N GLU A 203 7.03 6.29 7.85
CA GLU A 203 6.44 7.45 7.17
C GLU A 203 4.91 7.37 7.14
N LEU A 204 4.32 6.34 7.74
CA LEU A 204 2.88 6.07 7.74
C LEU A 204 2.31 6.12 9.15
N VAL A 205 1.01 6.31 9.23
CA VAL A 205 0.24 6.23 10.47
C VAL A 205 -0.26 4.78 10.65
N PRO A 206 0.01 4.12 11.81
CA PRO A 206 -0.56 2.82 12.11
C PRO A 206 -2.10 2.85 12.17
N GLY A 207 -2.74 1.82 11.63
CA GLY A 207 -4.19 1.70 11.55
C GLY A 207 -4.78 2.19 10.23
N LEU A 208 -6.10 2.16 10.14
CA LEU A 208 -6.85 2.66 8.98
C LEU A 208 -7.08 4.19 9.09
N PRO A 209 -7.36 4.89 7.97
CA PRO A 209 -7.72 6.30 8.00
C PRO A 209 -8.88 6.56 8.97
N PHE A 210 -8.89 7.72 9.64
CA PHE A 210 -9.95 8.14 10.58
C PHE A 210 -10.01 7.36 11.90
N GLY A 211 -8.98 6.57 12.24
CA GLY A 211 -8.88 5.89 13.54
C GLY A 211 -9.84 4.72 13.72
N ILE A 212 -10.19 4.04 12.62
CA ILE A 212 -11.07 2.85 12.59
C ILE A 212 -10.33 1.51 12.60
#